data_AF-A0A8B9C9N2-F1
#
_entry.id   AF-A0A8B9C9N2-F1
#
_cell.length_a   1.000
_cell.length_b   1.000
_cell.length_c   1.000
_cell.angle_alpha   90.00
_cell.angle_beta   90.00
_cell.angle_gamma   90.00
#
_symmetry.space_group_name_H-M   'P 1'
#
loop_
_entity.id
_entity.type
_entity.pdbx_description
1 polymer ?
#
loop_
_entity_poly.entity_id
_entity_poly.type
_entity_poly.pdbx_seq_one_letter_code
_entity_poly.pdbx_strand_id
1 'polypeptide(L)'
;RMSNVVFEQVIQQTVYGSVGILVVTRCTLLSFCRRLGRKHAFERATNSLILFFISVSLCFKVFDRVREDCPNFHEKIKPINAELTQPKLAISAEDEEELLTRVNIVFHCAATVRFDEPLKHALQLNAMGTQRLLELARQMQKLEAFIHISTAYANCVRKCIDEIIYPPPAEPKKLFDLVEWLDESIIQDITPKLLGDWPNTYTYTKALSEYLIQQEKGNLNIAIIRPSIVGASWHEPFPGWIDSFNGTSGIFVAAGKGILRTVIANNEAVADMIPVDVVINLTLAAGWYTAVHRPKNMLVYNCTTGGINPFFWGEMEQYVMSTFKRNPLEQAFRTPNAHLTSNYLINQYWITVSHKAPAILYDLYMRLTGRKPRMMKVINRLHKSMMLLQYFSTQSWDWSSDNMNMLMGQLNTEDRKLYNFDVRQLHWSEYIESYCLGAKKYLLNEDMSGIPAAKQHLRKLRNIRYAFNTTLLVIIWRIFIARSQMARNIWYFVVSLCYKFLSYFRASSTLRH
;
A
#
# COMPACT_ATOMS: atom_id res chain seq x y z
N ARG A 1 6.55 -7.45 31.84
CA ARG A 1 6.86 -8.33 30.68
C ARG A 1 5.67 -8.27 29.72
N MET A 2 5.87 -8.19 28.42
CA MET A 2 4.76 -8.17 27.44
C MET A 2 3.94 -9.46 27.50
N SER A 3 4.61 -10.57 27.81
CA SER A 3 4.00 -11.86 28.16
C SER A 3 3.06 -11.87 29.37
N ASN A 4 3.03 -10.81 30.20
CA ASN A 4 2.23 -10.75 31.44
C ASN A 4 1.05 -9.77 31.34
N VAL A 5 0.85 -9.12 30.19
CA VAL A 5 -0.27 -8.20 29.99
C VAL A 5 -1.36 -8.95 29.27
N VAL A 6 -2.49 -9.06 29.93
CA VAL A 6 -3.65 -9.72 29.38
C VAL A 6 -4.26 -8.80 28.33
N PHE A 7 -4.15 -9.15 27.05
CA PHE A 7 -5.03 -8.61 26.01
C PHE A 7 -6.40 -9.28 26.22
N GLU A 8 -7.10 -8.84 27.28
CA GLU A 8 -8.31 -9.51 27.77
C GLU A 8 -9.45 -9.23 26.80
N GLN A 9 -9.68 -7.99 26.35
CA GLN A 9 -10.63 -7.74 25.25
C GLN A 9 -10.20 -6.58 24.36
N VAL A 10 -10.16 -6.83 23.06
CA VAL A 10 -9.65 -5.91 22.04
C VAL A 10 -10.82 -5.45 21.17
N ILE A 11 -11.13 -4.15 21.17
CA ILE A 11 -11.95 -3.57 20.09
C ILE A 11 -11.04 -3.32 18.91
N GLN A 12 -11.46 -3.80 17.75
CA GLN A 12 -10.85 -3.40 16.50
C GLN A 12 -11.87 -3.00 15.45
N GLN A 13 -11.77 -1.76 15.01
CA GLN A 13 -12.60 -1.24 13.93
C GLN A 13 -11.88 -1.45 12.60
N THR A 14 -12.48 -2.24 11.70
CA THR A 14 -11.91 -2.52 10.39
C THR A 14 -12.92 -2.15 9.31
N VAL A 15 -12.58 -1.13 8.52
CA VAL A 15 -13.14 -0.96 7.16
C VAL A 15 -12.13 -1.63 6.24
N TYR A 16 -12.36 -2.90 5.87
CA TYR A 16 -11.64 -3.66 4.82
C TYR A 16 -10.19 -3.22 4.52
N GLY A 17 -9.32 -3.21 5.53
CA GLY A 17 -7.93 -2.75 5.41
C GLY A 17 -6.95 -3.81 5.90
N SER A 18 -5.87 -4.03 5.14
CA SER A 18 -4.85 -5.05 5.39
C SER A 18 -4.28 -4.97 6.81
N VAL A 19 -3.98 -3.76 7.30
CA VAL A 19 -3.52 -3.51 8.68
C VAL A 19 -4.54 -4.05 9.67
N GLY A 20 -5.82 -3.73 9.47
CA GLY A 20 -6.86 -4.19 10.36
C GLY A 20 -6.96 -5.72 10.36
N ILE A 21 -7.06 -6.34 9.19
CA ILE A 21 -7.20 -7.79 9.04
C ILE A 21 -6.06 -8.57 9.70
N LEU A 22 -4.82 -8.11 9.60
CA LEU A 22 -3.72 -8.81 10.27
C LEU A 22 -3.58 -8.46 11.77
N VAL A 23 -3.90 -7.24 12.25
CA VAL A 23 -3.94 -6.99 13.71
C VAL A 23 -4.88 -8.02 14.35
N VAL A 24 -6.04 -8.26 13.73
CA VAL A 24 -6.98 -9.31 14.13
C VAL A 24 -6.30 -10.67 14.13
N THR A 25 -5.76 -11.08 12.98
CA THR A 25 -5.13 -12.40 12.81
C THR A 25 -4.08 -12.63 13.89
N ARG A 26 -3.30 -11.60 14.20
CA ARG A 26 -2.20 -11.66 15.16
C ARG A 26 -2.66 -11.64 16.60
N CYS A 27 -3.59 -10.76 16.96
CA CYS A 27 -4.24 -10.78 18.27
C CYS A 27 -4.87 -12.15 18.55
N THR A 28 -5.53 -12.73 17.56
CA THR A 28 -6.08 -14.08 17.67
C THR A 28 -4.99 -15.12 17.83
N LEU A 29 -3.97 -15.15 16.96
CA LEU A 29 -2.88 -16.14 17.02
C LEU A 29 -2.12 -16.09 18.36
N LEU A 30 -1.86 -14.87 18.86
CA LEU A 30 -1.22 -14.64 20.16
C LEU A 30 -2.12 -15.07 21.33
N SER A 31 -3.45 -14.87 21.24
CA SER A 31 -4.42 -15.29 22.28
C SER A 31 -4.65 -16.81 22.35
N PHE A 32 -4.09 -17.57 21.41
CA PHE A 32 -4.43 -18.98 21.16
C PHE A 32 -3.21 -19.92 21.15
N CYS A 33 -2.04 -19.47 20.72
CA CYS A 33 -0.86 -20.31 20.61
C CYS A 33 -0.25 -20.68 21.99
N ARG A 34 -0.73 -21.79 22.57
CA ARG A 34 -0.07 -22.56 23.64
C ARG A 34 1.34 -23.07 23.26
N ARG A 35 1.71 -23.00 21.97
CA ARG A 35 2.89 -23.65 21.38
C ARG A 35 4.21 -22.88 21.50
N LEU A 36 4.19 -21.62 21.96
CA LEU A 36 5.40 -20.97 22.47
C LEU A 36 5.72 -21.58 23.83
N GLY A 37 6.35 -22.74 23.82
CA GLY A 37 6.56 -23.59 24.99
C GLY A 37 7.23 -22.84 26.14
N ARG A 38 6.41 -22.38 27.10
CA ARG A 38 6.75 -22.17 28.51
C ARG A 38 5.46 -21.89 29.30
N LYS A 39 5.08 -22.90 30.08
CA LYS A 39 4.14 -22.82 31.22
C LYS A 39 4.51 -21.60 32.06
N HIS A 40 3.54 -20.74 32.39
CA HIS A 40 3.54 -19.63 33.40
C HIS A 40 3.10 -18.24 32.90
N ALA A 41 2.86 -18.00 31.61
CA ALA A 41 2.46 -16.66 31.14
C ALA A 41 1.04 -16.56 30.55
N PHE A 42 0.52 -17.62 29.91
CA PHE A 42 -0.76 -17.57 29.18
C PHE A 42 -1.95 -18.25 29.88
N GLU A 43 -1.76 -18.83 31.08
CA GLU A 43 -2.84 -19.54 31.80
C GLU A 43 -3.97 -18.62 32.31
N ARG A 44 -3.80 -17.29 32.26
CA ARG A 44 -4.85 -16.31 32.60
C ARG A 44 -5.50 -15.62 31.39
N ALA A 45 -5.26 -16.06 30.16
CA ALA A 45 -5.90 -15.54 28.94
C ALA A 45 -7.09 -16.41 28.47
N THR A 46 -7.77 -17.07 29.40
CA THR A 46 -8.79 -18.09 29.10
C THR A 46 -10.13 -17.51 28.60
N ASN A 47 -10.39 -16.20 28.75
CA ASN A 47 -11.68 -15.57 28.41
C ASN A 47 -11.59 -14.32 27.51
N SER A 48 -10.59 -14.23 26.64
CA SER A 48 -10.45 -13.03 25.81
C SER A 48 -11.46 -12.96 24.66
N LEU A 49 -12.33 -11.95 24.65
CA LEU A 49 -13.29 -11.67 23.57
C LEU A 49 -12.74 -10.51 22.72
N ILE A 50 -12.50 -10.75 21.43
CA ILE A 50 -12.13 -9.70 20.47
C ILE A 50 -13.44 -9.18 19.87
N LEU A 51 -13.73 -7.90 20.08
CA LEU A 51 -14.94 -7.24 19.64
C LEU A 51 -14.66 -6.48 18.34
N PHE A 52 -15.42 -6.79 17.30
CA PHE A 52 -15.19 -6.27 15.95
C PHE A 52 -16.31 -5.38 15.54
N PHE A 53 -16.03 -4.30 14.82
CA PHE A 53 -17.09 -3.42 14.37
C PHE A 53 -17.67 -3.72 12.98
N ILE A 54 -17.19 -4.75 12.25
CA ILE A 54 -17.77 -5.20 10.97
C ILE A 54 -17.49 -6.71 10.80
N SER A 55 -18.41 -7.44 10.15
CA SER A 55 -18.28 -8.84 9.74
C SER A 55 -17.02 -9.07 8.87
N VAL A 56 -15.92 -9.50 9.50
CA VAL A 56 -14.73 -9.99 8.78
C VAL A 56 -15.00 -11.43 8.33
N SER A 57 -14.81 -11.73 7.04
CA SER A 57 -14.89 -13.10 6.57
C SER A 57 -13.72 -13.91 7.16
N LEU A 58 -14.01 -14.75 8.17
CA LEU A 58 -13.05 -15.66 8.78
C LEU A 58 -12.55 -16.76 7.82
N CYS A 59 -13.11 -16.82 6.60
CA CYS A 59 -12.75 -17.74 5.54
C CYS A 59 -11.53 -17.29 4.72
N PHE A 60 -10.95 -16.10 4.99
CA PHE A 60 -9.77 -15.65 4.27
C PHE A 60 -8.53 -16.51 4.57
N LYS A 61 -7.66 -16.66 3.56
CA LYS A 61 -6.39 -17.42 3.67
C LYS A 61 -5.45 -16.90 4.75
N VAL A 62 -5.57 -15.63 5.11
CA VAL A 62 -4.81 -15.01 6.22
C VAL A 62 -5.06 -15.76 7.56
N PHE A 63 -6.25 -16.34 7.72
CA PHE A 63 -6.64 -17.12 8.90
C PHE A 63 -6.35 -18.62 8.76
N ASP A 64 -5.75 -19.10 7.66
CA ASP A 64 -5.45 -20.54 7.49
C ASP A 64 -4.55 -21.03 8.63
N ARG A 65 -3.47 -20.30 8.92
CA ARG A 65 -2.57 -20.63 10.05
C ARG A 65 -3.27 -20.57 11.39
N VAL A 66 -4.14 -19.58 11.61
CA VAL A 66 -4.93 -19.47 12.85
C VAL A 66 -5.88 -20.66 13.00
N ARG A 67 -6.52 -21.10 11.90
CA ARG A 67 -7.38 -22.29 11.86
C ARG A 67 -6.63 -23.57 12.14
N GLU A 68 -5.43 -23.71 11.60
CA GLU A 68 -4.56 -24.86 11.82
C GLU A 68 -4.08 -24.92 13.27
N ASP A 69 -3.60 -23.79 13.81
CA ASP A 69 -3.09 -23.73 15.17
C ASP A 69 -4.21 -23.79 16.21
N CYS A 70 -5.38 -23.18 15.94
CA CYS A 70 -6.53 -23.10 16.84
C CYS A 70 -7.87 -23.16 16.08
N PRO A 71 -8.43 -24.37 15.89
CA PRO A 71 -9.68 -24.57 15.14
C PRO A 71 -10.89 -23.78 15.66
N ASN A 72 -10.99 -23.60 16.98
CA ASN A 72 -12.11 -22.91 17.64
C ASN A 72 -11.89 -21.39 17.81
N PHE A 73 -10.98 -20.79 17.04
CA PHE A 73 -10.65 -19.37 17.21
C PHE A 73 -11.82 -18.40 17.06
N HIS A 74 -12.81 -18.80 16.25
CA HIS A 74 -14.04 -18.06 15.99
C HIS A 74 -14.90 -17.86 17.26
N GLU A 75 -14.81 -18.74 18.26
CA GLU A 75 -15.53 -18.61 19.53
C GLU A 75 -15.08 -17.37 20.34
N LYS A 76 -13.85 -16.89 20.11
CA LYS A 76 -13.31 -15.67 20.75
C LYS A 76 -13.51 -14.40 19.93
N ILE A 77 -14.19 -14.50 18.79
CA ILE A 77 -14.45 -13.38 17.88
C ILE A 77 -15.95 -13.05 17.95
N LYS A 78 -16.30 -11.90 18.51
CA LYS A 78 -17.67 -11.40 18.50
C LYS A 78 -17.80 -10.25 17.49
N PRO A 79 -18.52 -10.45 16.37
CA PRO A 79 -18.86 -9.35 15.49
C PRO A 79 -19.93 -8.47 16.14
N ILE A 80 -19.69 -7.17 16.11
CA ILE A 80 -20.60 -6.08 16.47
C ILE A 80 -20.88 -5.30 15.19
N ASN A 81 -22.15 -4.98 14.95
CA ASN A 81 -22.50 -4.06 13.88
C ASN A 81 -22.34 -2.63 14.39
N ALA A 82 -21.50 -1.84 13.71
CA ALA A 82 -21.44 -0.40 13.93
C ALA A 82 -21.23 0.35 12.63
N GLU A 83 -21.67 1.60 12.65
CA GLU A 83 -21.51 2.56 11.58
C GLU A 83 -20.88 3.85 12.12
N LEU A 84 -19.65 4.13 11.70
CA LEU A 84 -18.85 5.28 12.15
C LEU A 84 -19.50 6.63 11.91
N THR A 85 -20.30 6.69 10.86
CA THR A 85 -20.95 7.93 10.42
C THR A 85 -22.22 8.24 11.22
N GLN A 86 -22.76 7.28 11.97
CA GLN A 86 -24.02 7.42 12.69
C GLN A 86 -23.82 7.85 14.15
N PRO A 87 -24.82 8.52 14.77
CA PRO A 87 -24.83 8.81 16.20
C PRO A 87 -24.66 7.53 17.03
N LYS A 88 -23.89 7.63 18.12
CA LYS A 88 -23.53 6.48 18.97
C LYS A 88 -22.99 5.26 18.19
N LEU A 89 -22.40 5.47 17.01
CA LEU A 89 -21.89 4.40 16.15
C LEU A 89 -22.96 3.38 15.68
N ALA A 90 -24.25 3.66 15.85
CA ALA A 90 -25.35 2.73 15.56
C ALA A 90 -25.18 1.31 16.14
N ILE A 91 -24.58 1.21 17.34
CA ILE A 91 -24.42 -0.06 18.06
C ILE A 91 -25.70 -0.43 18.82
N SER A 92 -25.93 -1.73 19.02
CA SER A 92 -27.02 -2.20 19.89
C SER A 92 -26.74 -1.84 21.35
N ALA A 93 -27.79 -1.72 22.17
CA ALA A 93 -27.63 -1.40 23.59
C ALA A 93 -26.88 -2.52 24.34
N GLU A 94 -27.12 -3.78 23.94
CA GLU A 94 -26.45 -4.95 24.49
C GLU A 94 -24.96 -4.96 24.15
N ASP A 95 -24.60 -4.63 22.90
CA ASP A 95 -23.20 -4.52 22.50
C ASP A 95 -22.52 -3.30 23.16
N GLU A 96 -23.22 -2.16 23.28
CA GLU A 96 -22.71 -0.98 23.98
C GLU A 96 -22.35 -1.32 25.43
N GLU A 97 -23.25 -1.95 26.19
CA GLU A 97 -22.99 -2.36 27.57
C GLU A 97 -21.79 -3.32 27.66
N GLU A 98 -21.68 -4.28 26.75
CA GLU A 98 -20.55 -5.19 26.71
C GLU A 98 -19.23 -4.47 26.46
N LEU A 99 -19.20 -3.53 25.50
CA LEU A 99 -18.04 -2.72 25.18
C LEU A 99 -17.61 -1.87 26.40
N LEU A 100 -18.56 -1.25 27.09
CA LEU A 100 -18.30 -0.40 28.24
C LEU A 100 -17.76 -1.15 29.46
N THR A 101 -18.23 -2.39 29.68
CA THR A 101 -17.92 -3.16 30.90
C THR A 101 -16.71 -4.09 30.77
N ARG A 102 -16.35 -4.49 29.54
CA ARG A 102 -15.38 -5.56 29.34
C ARG A 102 -14.11 -5.17 28.57
N VAL A 103 -14.11 -4.09 27.79
CA VAL A 103 -12.98 -3.76 26.90
C VAL A 103 -11.80 -3.16 27.66
N ASN A 104 -10.59 -3.65 27.36
CA ASN A 104 -9.35 -3.17 27.94
C ASN A 104 -8.47 -2.42 26.93
N ILE A 105 -8.53 -2.76 25.65
CA ILE A 105 -7.67 -2.17 24.63
C ILE A 105 -8.50 -1.88 23.39
N VAL A 106 -8.30 -0.70 22.81
CA VAL A 106 -8.92 -0.31 21.54
C VAL A 106 -7.82 -0.10 20.51
N PHE A 107 -7.87 -0.82 19.38
CA PHE A 107 -7.09 -0.50 18.18
C PHE A 107 -8.01 0.13 17.14
N HIS A 108 -7.94 1.46 17.03
CA HIS A 108 -8.69 2.21 16.05
C HIS A 108 -7.94 2.26 14.71
N CYS A 109 -8.32 1.34 13.81
CA CYS A 109 -7.73 1.21 12.47
C CYS A 109 -8.65 1.70 11.35
N ALA A 110 -9.88 2.14 11.67
CA ALA A 110 -10.86 2.45 10.65
C ALA A 110 -10.66 3.85 10.08
N ALA A 111 -10.57 3.90 8.75
CA ALA A 111 -10.47 5.13 7.98
C ALA A 111 -10.82 4.85 6.51
N THR A 112 -11.32 5.87 5.80
CA THR A 112 -11.18 5.88 4.35
C THR A 112 -9.74 6.23 4.01
N VAL A 113 -9.10 5.37 3.21
CA VAL A 113 -7.72 5.54 2.72
C VAL A 113 -7.67 6.02 1.27
N ARG A 114 -8.83 6.42 0.73
CA ARG A 114 -8.94 6.89 -0.65
C ARG A 114 -8.52 8.35 -0.74
N PHE A 115 -7.55 8.63 -1.62
CA PHE A 115 -7.05 9.99 -1.83
C PHE A 115 -8.01 10.88 -2.63
N ASP A 116 -9.05 10.30 -3.23
CA ASP A 116 -10.05 11.00 -4.06
C ASP A 116 -11.44 11.05 -3.43
N GLU A 117 -11.54 10.78 -2.12
CA GLU A 117 -12.79 10.82 -1.39
C GLU A 117 -13.25 12.28 -1.16
N PRO A 118 -14.54 12.61 -1.36
CA PRO A 118 -15.07 13.93 -1.05
C PRO A 118 -14.78 14.33 0.40
N LEU A 119 -14.46 15.61 0.62
CA LEU A 119 -14.02 16.10 1.93
C LEU A 119 -15.04 15.82 3.05
N LYS A 120 -16.34 16.02 2.79
CA LYS A 120 -17.41 15.74 3.76
C LYS A 120 -17.37 14.29 4.23
N HIS A 121 -17.30 13.35 3.30
CA HIS A 121 -17.26 11.93 3.62
C HIS A 121 -15.96 11.53 4.32
N ALA A 122 -14.82 12.07 3.87
CA ALA A 122 -13.53 11.84 4.52
C ALA A 122 -13.51 12.35 5.98
N LEU A 123 -14.09 13.53 6.25
CA LEU A 123 -14.22 14.08 7.61
C LEU A 123 -15.15 13.25 8.49
N GLN A 124 -16.31 12.86 7.95
CA GLN A 124 -17.29 12.03 8.67
C GLN A 124 -16.67 10.71 9.16
N LEU A 125 -15.89 10.03 8.31
CA LEU A 125 -15.25 8.77 8.66
C LEU A 125 -13.99 8.96 9.51
N ASN A 126 -13.03 9.76 9.04
CA ASN A 126 -11.69 9.78 9.64
C ASN A 126 -11.63 10.63 10.91
N ALA A 127 -12.37 11.75 10.96
CA ALA A 127 -12.30 12.71 12.07
C ALA A 127 -13.49 12.56 13.01
N MET A 128 -14.72 12.74 12.52
CA MET A 128 -15.92 12.65 13.37
C MET A 128 -16.15 11.21 13.88
N GLY A 129 -15.89 10.20 13.05
CA GLY A 129 -15.93 8.80 13.47
C GLY A 129 -14.93 8.50 14.60
N THR A 130 -13.74 9.10 14.53
CA THR A 130 -12.75 9.03 15.62
C THR A 130 -13.26 9.73 16.89
N GLN A 131 -13.90 10.89 16.76
CA GLN A 131 -14.51 11.61 17.88
C GLN A 131 -15.54 10.76 18.63
N ARG A 132 -16.48 10.16 17.90
CA ARG A 132 -17.53 9.29 18.46
C ARG A 132 -16.94 8.07 19.16
N LEU A 133 -15.89 7.48 18.59
CA LEU A 133 -15.21 6.35 19.22
C LEU A 133 -14.45 6.77 20.49
N LEU A 134 -13.85 7.97 20.52
CA LEU A 134 -13.26 8.52 21.74
C LEU A 134 -14.33 8.75 22.82
N GLU A 135 -15.50 9.27 22.46
CA GLU A 135 -16.63 9.46 23.38
C GLU A 135 -17.11 8.16 24.02
N LEU A 136 -17.20 7.08 23.22
CA LEU A 136 -17.50 5.74 23.73
C LEU A 136 -16.35 5.23 24.62
N ALA A 137 -15.11 5.38 24.18
CA ALA A 137 -13.92 4.92 24.90
C ALA A 137 -13.77 5.58 26.29
N ARG A 138 -14.14 6.86 26.44
CA ARG A 138 -14.15 7.55 27.75
C ARG A 138 -15.09 6.92 28.77
N GLN A 139 -16.12 6.22 28.31
CA GLN A 139 -17.12 5.58 29.18
C GLN A 139 -16.72 4.13 29.54
N MET A 140 -15.69 3.58 28.90
CA MET A 140 -15.22 2.21 29.17
C MET A 140 -14.53 2.13 30.54
N GLN A 141 -15.01 1.23 31.38
CA GLN A 141 -14.61 1.14 32.79
C GLN A 141 -13.23 0.54 32.99
N LYS A 142 -12.77 -0.29 32.05
CA LYS A 142 -11.54 -1.08 32.14
C LYS A 142 -10.51 -0.74 31.07
N LEU A 143 -10.71 0.36 30.35
CA LEU A 143 -9.86 0.73 29.22
C LEU A 143 -8.47 1.14 29.71
N GLU A 144 -7.47 0.35 29.32
CA GLU A 144 -6.06 0.53 29.64
C GLU A 144 -5.30 1.28 28.56
N ALA A 145 -5.65 1.07 27.28
CA ALA A 145 -4.98 1.73 26.15
C ALA A 145 -5.91 1.93 24.94
N PHE A 146 -5.78 3.08 24.30
CA PHE A 146 -6.39 3.39 23.01
C PHE A 146 -5.30 3.68 21.98
N ILE A 147 -5.23 2.89 20.92
CA ILE A 147 -4.19 2.98 19.90
C ILE A 147 -4.83 3.43 18.58
N HIS A 148 -4.45 4.60 18.10
CA HIS A 148 -4.97 5.16 16.86
C HIS A 148 -3.98 4.97 15.71
N ILE A 149 -4.45 4.42 14.59
CA ILE A 149 -3.67 4.34 13.35
C ILE A 149 -3.92 5.60 12.52
N SER A 150 -2.89 6.43 12.42
CA SER A 150 -2.82 7.59 11.53
C SER A 150 -2.01 7.22 10.27
N THR A 151 -1.20 8.14 9.76
CA THR A 151 -0.24 7.93 8.66
C THR A 151 0.94 8.87 8.83
N ALA A 152 2.14 8.45 8.44
CA ALA A 152 3.32 9.31 8.39
C ALA A 152 3.00 10.58 7.58
N TYR A 153 2.24 10.44 6.50
CA TYR A 153 1.90 11.54 5.61
C TYR A 153 0.86 12.54 6.14
N ALA A 154 0.37 12.40 7.38
CA ALA A 154 -0.59 13.33 7.96
C ALA A 154 -0.04 14.76 7.95
N ASN A 155 1.26 14.92 8.18
CA ASN A 155 1.95 16.21 8.18
C ASN A 155 2.89 16.38 6.99
N CYS A 156 2.61 15.73 5.84
CA CYS A 156 3.49 15.70 4.67
C CYS A 156 3.79 17.08 4.03
N VAL A 157 3.07 18.14 4.41
CA VAL A 157 3.39 19.53 4.06
C VAL A 157 4.70 20.01 4.67
N ARG A 158 5.22 19.30 5.68
CA ARG A 158 6.51 19.56 6.32
C ARG A 158 7.57 18.63 5.76
N LYS A 159 8.81 19.09 5.72
CA LYS A 159 9.96 18.26 5.30
C LYS A 159 10.44 17.33 6.40
N CYS A 160 10.63 17.88 7.61
CA CYS A 160 11.00 17.14 8.81
C CYS A 160 9.75 16.92 9.66
N ILE A 161 9.48 15.67 10.02
CA ILE A 161 8.28 15.28 10.76
C ILE A 161 8.68 14.44 11.97
N ASP A 162 8.56 15.07 13.12
CA ASP A 162 8.88 14.51 14.42
C ASP A 162 7.67 13.76 15.00
N GLU A 163 7.95 12.96 16.03
CA GLU A 163 6.98 12.18 16.79
C GLU A 163 6.20 13.04 17.81
N ILE A 164 5.64 14.15 17.32
CA ILE A 164 4.79 15.09 18.06
C ILE A 164 3.47 15.31 17.35
N ILE A 165 2.47 15.86 18.05
CA ILE A 165 1.24 16.35 17.45
C ILE A 165 1.44 17.78 16.96
N TYR A 166 1.20 17.99 15.68
CA TYR A 166 1.31 19.30 15.06
C TYR A 166 -0.01 20.07 15.19
N PRO A 167 0.04 21.42 15.15
CA PRO A 167 -1.16 22.24 15.02
C PRO A 167 -1.98 21.82 13.80
N PRO A 168 -3.32 21.85 13.90
CA PRO A 168 -4.18 21.37 12.84
C PRO A 168 -4.18 22.37 11.67
N PRO A 169 -4.53 21.92 10.45
CA PRO A 169 -4.71 22.83 9.33
C PRO A 169 -5.89 23.80 9.52
N ALA A 170 -6.90 23.38 10.29
CA ALA A 170 -8.07 24.15 10.66
C ALA A 170 -8.62 23.65 12.00
N GLU A 171 -9.36 24.49 12.72
CA GLU A 171 -10.02 24.08 13.96
C GLU A 171 -11.09 23.00 13.65
N PRO A 172 -10.95 21.75 14.16
CA PRO A 172 -11.80 20.63 13.72
C PRO A 172 -13.30 20.88 13.91
N LYS A 173 -13.70 21.45 15.05
CA LYS A 173 -15.12 21.70 15.36
C LYS A 173 -15.77 22.67 14.38
N LYS A 174 -15.08 23.78 14.05
CA LYS A 174 -15.57 24.74 13.06
C LYS A 174 -15.73 24.12 11.68
N LEU A 175 -14.82 23.20 11.33
CA LEU A 175 -14.88 22.49 10.07
C LEU A 175 -16.05 21.50 10.04
N PHE A 176 -16.34 20.83 11.16
CA PHE A 176 -17.51 19.95 11.29
C PHE A 176 -18.81 20.73 11.11
N ASP A 177 -18.97 21.86 11.81
CA ASP A 177 -20.13 22.74 11.65
C ASP A 177 -20.28 23.17 10.18
N LEU A 178 -19.18 23.58 9.55
CA LEU A 178 -19.19 24.01 8.14
C LEU A 178 -19.67 22.89 7.19
N VAL A 179 -19.19 21.65 7.34
CA VAL A 179 -19.58 20.56 6.43
C VAL A 179 -20.96 19.97 6.72
N GLU A 180 -21.49 20.17 7.92
CA GLU A 180 -22.87 19.82 8.27
C GLU A 180 -23.86 20.80 7.64
N TRP A 181 -23.56 22.10 7.69
CA TRP A 181 -24.44 23.15 7.18
C TRP A 181 -24.42 23.34 5.66
N LEU A 182 -23.29 23.08 5.01
CA LEU A 182 -23.15 23.31 3.57
C LEU A 182 -23.56 22.09 2.72
N ASP A 183 -24.11 22.40 1.54
CA ASP A 183 -24.38 21.43 0.49
C ASP A 183 -23.09 20.83 -0.07
N GLU A 184 -23.16 19.58 -0.54
CA GLU A 184 -22.00 18.83 -1.03
C GLU A 184 -21.30 19.51 -2.22
N SER A 185 -22.06 20.15 -3.12
CA SER A 185 -21.51 20.91 -4.25
C SER A 185 -20.66 22.09 -3.78
N ILE A 186 -21.16 22.86 -2.81
CA ILE A 186 -20.44 24.00 -2.24
C ILE A 186 -19.16 23.51 -1.54
N ILE A 187 -19.26 22.43 -0.77
CA ILE A 187 -18.09 21.81 -0.11
C ILE A 187 -17.05 21.41 -1.15
N GLN A 188 -17.46 20.80 -2.26
CA GLN A 188 -16.55 20.40 -3.32
C GLN A 188 -15.84 21.61 -3.95
N ASP A 189 -16.55 22.72 -4.16
CA ASP A 189 -15.98 23.95 -4.74
C ASP A 189 -14.98 24.64 -3.80
N ILE A 190 -15.21 24.60 -2.49
CA ILE A 190 -14.30 25.21 -1.49
C ILE A 190 -13.19 24.26 -1.02
N THR A 191 -13.33 22.94 -1.24
CA THR A 191 -12.35 21.92 -0.78
C THR A 191 -10.91 22.26 -1.14
N PRO A 192 -10.58 22.69 -2.38
CA PRO A 192 -9.19 23.04 -2.72
C PRO A 192 -8.62 24.15 -1.84
N LYS A 193 -9.44 25.13 -1.43
CA LYS A 193 -9.03 26.21 -0.53
C LYS A 193 -8.89 25.72 0.91
N LEU A 194 -9.74 24.79 1.34
CA LEU A 194 -9.68 24.21 2.69
C LEU A 194 -8.46 23.31 2.88
N LEU A 195 -8.09 22.54 1.85
CA LEU A 195 -6.90 21.67 1.91
C LEU A 195 -5.60 22.49 2.04
N GLY A 196 -5.56 23.69 1.45
CA GLY A 196 -4.35 24.51 1.42
C GLY A 196 -3.19 23.74 0.79
N ASP A 197 -2.12 23.53 1.56
CA ASP A 197 -0.92 22.83 1.12
C ASP A 197 -1.05 21.30 1.14
N TRP A 198 -2.09 20.75 1.76
CA TRP A 198 -2.25 19.29 1.82
C TRP A 198 -2.62 18.73 0.44
N PRO A 199 -1.95 17.66 -0.01
CA PRO A 199 -2.12 17.15 -1.37
C PRO A 199 -3.45 16.43 -1.60
N ASN A 200 -4.14 16.00 -0.54
CA ASN A 200 -5.41 15.27 -0.63
C ASN A 200 -6.19 15.29 0.69
N THR A 201 -7.47 14.91 0.60
CA THR A 201 -8.40 14.83 1.74
C THR A 201 -7.99 13.80 2.79
N TYR A 202 -7.32 12.71 2.41
CA TYR A 202 -6.87 11.67 3.34
C TYR A 202 -5.84 12.18 4.34
N THR A 203 -4.72 12.74 3.84
CA THR A 203 -3.65 13.28 4.69
C THR A 203 -4.16 14.43 5.55
N TYR A 204 -4.99 15.30 4.98
CA TYR A 204 -5.62 16.42 5.67
C TYR A 204 -6.51 15.95 6.83
N THR A 205 -7.40 14.98 6.59
CA THR A 205 -8.30 14.48 7.63
C THR A 205 -7.56 13.70 8.71
N LYS A 206 -6.48 12.96 8.38
CA LYS A 206 -5.64 12.31 9.39
C LYS A 206 -4.91 13.33 10.28
N ALA A 207 -4.41 14.43 9.73
CA ALA A 207 -3.84 15.52 10.52
C ALA A 207 -4.85 16.10 11.51
N LEU A 208 -6.08 16.33 11.06
CA LEU A 208 -7.17 16.80 11.91
C LEU A 208 -7.52 15.81 13.02
N SER A 209 -7.58 14.51 12.70
CA SER A 209 -7.88 13.46 13.68
C SER A 209 -6.85 13.40 14.81
N GLU A 210 -5.56 13.53 14.49
CA GLU A 210 -4.50 13.55 15.50
C GLU A 210 -4.64 14.71 16.49
N TYR A 211 -4.91 15.91 15.97
CA TYR A 211 -5.15 17.07 16.81
C TYR A 211 -6.44 16.94 17.62
N LEU A 212 -7.51 16.42 17.02
CA LEU A 212 -8.77 16.15 17.70
C LEU A 212 -8.55 15.20 18.88
N ILE A 213 -7.84 14.09 18.68
CA ILE A 213 -7.47 13.15 19.76
C ILE A 213 -6.73 13.89 20.88
N GLN A 214 -5.77 14.75 20.56
CA GLN A 214 -5.03 15.51 21.57
C GLN A 214 -5.92 16.45 22.39
N GLN A 215 -6.91 17.10 21.76
CA GLN A 215 -7.89 17.96 22.43
C GLN A 215 -8.87 17.17 23.30
N GLU A 216 -9.21 15.97 22.85
CA GLU A 216 -10.35 15.21 23.34
C GLU A 216 -9.97 13.95 24.14
N LYS A 217 -8.68 13.68 24.34
CA LYS A 217 -8.20 12.48 25.04
C LYS A 217 -8.70 12.34 26.49
N GLY A 218 -8.96 13.46 27.18
CA GLY A 218 -9.29 13.43 28.61
C GLY A 218 -8.25 12.64 29.42
N ASN A 219 -8.72 11.64 30.18
CA ASN A 219 -7.88 10.75 30.99
C ASN A 219 -7.48 9.44 30.28
N LEU A 220 -7.77 9.31 28.98
CA LEU A 220 -7.43 8.11 28.21
C LEU A 220 -5.91 7.99 28.01
N ASN A 221 -5.38 6.77 28.15
CA ASN A 221 -4.01 6.46 27.75
C ASN A 221 -3.99 6.18 26.24
N ILE A 222 -3.48 7.13 25.46
CA ILE A 222 -3.52 7.06 24.00
C ILE A 222 -2.11 6.97 23.43
N ALA A 223 -1.95 6.20 22.35
CA ALA A 223 -0.81 6.29 21.45
C ALA A 223 -1.26 6.36 19.98
N ILE A 224 -0.45 7.02 19.15
CA ILE A 224 -0.70 7.17 17.71
C ILE A 224 0.41 6.47 16.93
N ILE A 225 0.03 5.63 15.97
CA ILE A 225 0.95 4.97 15.04
C ILE A 225 0.80 5.62 13.67
N ARG A 226 1.90 6.09 13.09
CA ARG A 226 1.98 6.75 11.78
C ARG A 226 2.73 5.85 10.79
N PRO A 227 2.07 4.88 10.14
CA PRO A 227 2.70 4.11 9.06
C PRO A 227 2.92 4.94 7.80
N SER A 228 4.03 4.68 7.10
CA SER A 228 4.26 5.14 5.72
C SER A 228 3.48 4.29 4.71
N ILE A 229 3.98 4.10 3.48
CA ILE A 229 3.27 3.34 2.44
C ILE A 229 3.24 1.87 2.84
N VAL A 230 2.09 1.39 3.33
CA VAL A 230 1.94 0.00 3.74
C VAL A 230 2.00 -0.92 2.51
N GLY A 231 2.98 -1.81 2.48
CA GLY A 231 3.18 -2.82 1.45
C GLY A 231 2.70 -4.22 1.87
N ALA A 232 3.11 -5.23 1.10
CA ALA A 232 2.87 -6.63 1.46
C ALA A 232 3.58 -7.04 2.76
N SER A 233 3.18 -8.16 3.34
CA SER A 233 3.89 -8.72 4.51
C SER A 233 5.32 -9.11 4.17
N TRP A 234 6.22 -8.91 5.13
CA TRP A 234 7.59 -9.37 5.05
C TRP A 234 7.70 -10.83 5.54
N HIS A 235 7.11 -11.13 6.70
CA HIS A 235 7.13 -12.45 7.32
C HIS A 235 5.73 -13.00 7.59
N GLU A 236 4.85 -12.25 8.24
CA GLU A 236 3.57 -12.76 8.74
C GLU A 236 2.36 -12.20 7.97
N PRO A 237 1.31 -13.00 7.66
CA PRO A 237 1.16 -14.44 7.96
C PRO A 237 2.09 -15.34 7.13
N PHE A 238 2.53 -14.86 5.97
CA PHE A 238 3.53 -15.45 5.10
C PHE A 238 4.09 -14.34 4.19
N PRO A 239 5.32 -14.46 3.66
CA PRO A 239 5.92 -13.42 2.83
C PRO A 239 5.09 -13.06 1.59
N GLY A 240 4.97 -11.77 1.29
CA GLY A 240 4.27 -11.25 0.12
C GLY A 240 2.74 -11.29 0.20
N TRP A 241 2.14 -11.59 1.35
CA TRP A 241 0.69 -11.52 1.50
C TRP A 241 0.19 -10.09 1.27
N ILE A 242 -0.85 -9.98 0.46
CA ILE A 242 -1.55 -8.74 0.17
C ILE A 242 -2.97 -9.03 -0.30
N ASP A 243 -3.91 -8.17 0.03
CA ASP A 243 -5.35 -8.34 -0.20
C ASP A 243 -5.98 -7.20 -1.01
N SER A 244 -5.23 -6.14 -1.32
CA SER A 244 -5.74 -4.94 -1.98
C SER A 244 -4.87 -4.45 -3.14
N PHE A 245 -5.52 -3.93 -4.17
CA PHE A 245 -4.89 -3.21 -5.28
C PHE A 245 -4.58 -1.74 -4.96
N ASN A 246 -4.90 -1.27 -3.75
CA ASN A 246 -4.67 0.11 -3.34
C ASN A 246 -3.17 0.46 -3.33
N GLY A 247 -2.83 1.72 -3.61
CA GLY A 247 -1.47 2.23 -3.54
C GLY A 247 -0.52 1.57 -4.56
N THR A 248 0.63 1.10 -4.08
CA THR A 248 1.74 0.58 -4.91
C THR A 248 1.41 -0.77 -5.57
N SER A 249 0.55 -1.59 -4.98
CA SER A 249 0.18 -2.92 -5.50
C SER A 249 -0.45 -2.84 -6.90
N GLY A 250 -1.40 -1.91 -7.08
CA GLY A 250 -2.06 -1.69 -8.37
C GLY A 250 -1.09 -1.20 -9.45
N ILE A 251 -0.12 -0.36 -9.06
CA ILE A 251 0.95 0.10 -9.96
C ILE A 251 1.85 -1.06 -10.37
N PHE A 252 2.27 -1.91 -9.42
CA PHE A 252 3.11 -3.08 -9.71
C PHE A 252 2.41 -4.03 -10.68
N VAL A 253 1.13 -4.34 -10.44
CA VAL A 253 0.35 -5.18 -11.35
C VAL A 253 0.22 -4.53 -12.74
N ALA A 254 -0.08 -3.24 -12.82
CA ALA A 254 -0.19 -2.53 -14.10
C ALA A 254 1.14 -2.53 -14.87
N ALA A 255 2.27 -2.39 -14.17
CA ALA A 255 3.62 -2.45 -14.72
C ALA A 255 3.96 -3.87 -15.20
N GLY A 256 3.67 -4.89 -14.38
CA GLY A 256 3.89 -6.30 -14.69
C GLY A 256 3.03 -6.80 -15.85
N LYS A 257 1.80 -6.31 -16.02
CA LYS A 257 0.96 -6.59 -17.19
C LYS A 257 1.39 -5.80 -18.44
N GLY A 258 2.38 -4.90 -18.34
CA GLY A 258 2.85 -4.05 -19.44
C GLY A 258 1.82 -3.02 -19.89
N ILE A 259 0.85 -2.70 -19.04
CA ILE A 259 -0.14 -1.65 -19.26
C ILE A 259 0.51 -0.30 -18.95
N LEU A 260 1.16 -0.21 -17.79
CA LEU A 260 1.92 0.95 -17.35
C LEU A 260 3.31 1.00 -18.01
N ARG A 261 3.72 2.20 -18.44
CA ARG A 261 4.94 2.48 -19.20
C ARG A 261 5.76 3.64 -18.65
N THR A 262 5.09 4.64 -18.09
CA THR A 262 5.74 5.83 -17.57
C THR A 262 4.97 6.32 -16.34
N VAL A 263 5.70 6.81 -15.33
CA VAL A 263 5.15 7.47 -14.14
C VAL A 263 6.04 8.66 -13.82
N ILE A 264 5.44 9.77 -13.37
CA ILE A 264 6.20 10.87 -12.77
C ILE A 264 6.71 10.41 -11.40
N ALA A 265 8.03 10.36 -11.23
CA ALA A 265 8.66 10.15 -9.95
C ALA A 265 10.07 10.74 -9.97
N ASN A 266 10.59 11.09 -8.79
CA ASN A 266 11.99 11.42 -8.63
C ASN A 266 12.74 10.15 -8.23
N ASN A 267 13.67 9.71 -9.08
CA ASN A 267 14.40 8.46 -8.86
C ASN A 267 15.32 8.50 -7.62
N GLU A 268 15.72 9.71 -7.21
CA GLU A 268 16.52 9.95 -6.00
C GLU A 268 15.65 10.21 -4.76
N ALA A 269 14.32 10.28 -4.92
CA ALA A 269 13.43 10.39 -3.77
C ALA A 269 13.25 9.03 -3.08
N VAL A 270 13.16 9.08 -1.76
CA VAL A 270 12.88 7.92 -0.91
C VAL A 270 11.44 7.45 -1.13
N ALA A 271 11.30 6.19 -1.51
CA ALA A 271 10.06 5.45 -1.58
C ALA A 271 9.76 4.81 -0.22
N ASP A 272 9.28 5.62 0.73
CA ASP A 272 9.08 5.19 2.12
C ASP A 272 7.93 4.18 2.22
N MET A 273 8.30 2.91 2.19
CA MET A 273 7.41 1.77 2.23
C MET A 273 7.68 0.96 3.50
N ILE A 274 6.61 0.45 4.11
CA ILE A 274 6.67 -0.32 5.35
C ILE A 274 5.88 -1.63 5.19
N PRO A 275 6.45 -2.79 5.54
CA PRO A 275 5.69 -4.04 5.52
C PRO A 275 4.51 -4.00 6.50
N VAL A 276 3.37 -4.57 6.11
CA VAL A 276 2.15 -4.53 6.94
C VAL A 276 2.34 -5.20 8.32
N ASP A 277 3.08 -6.29 8.38
CA ASP A 277 3.41 -7.00 9.62
C ASP A 277 4.31 -6.19 10.54
N VAL A 278 5.26 -5.41 10.01
CA VAL A 278 6.05 -4.47 10.82
C VAL A 278 5.16 -3.45 11.53
N VAL A 279 4.19 -2.85 10.81
CA VAL A 279 3.23 -1.90 11.38
C VAL A 279 2.45 -2.52 12.53
N ILE A 280 2.07 -3.79 12.40
CA ILE A 280 1.26 -4.50 13.38
C ILE A 280 2.09 -4.86 14.60
N ASN A 281 3.32 -5.31 14.38
CA ASN A 281 4.25 -5.66 15.44
C ASN A 281 4.52 -4.43 16.33
N LEU A 282 4.75 -3.29 15.69
CA LEU A 282 4.85 -2.01 16.39
C LEU A 282 3.54 -1.64 17.11
N THR A 283 2.39 -1.76 16.45
CA THR A 283 1.08 -1.41 17.02
C THR A 283 0.79 -2.21 18.30
N LEU A 284 1.08 -3.52 18.30
CA LEU A 284 0.90 -4.37 19.47
C LEU A 284 1.90 -4.04 20.59
N ALA A 285 3.17 -3.81 20.25
CA ALA A 285 4.18 -3.40 21.22
C ALA A 285 3.86 -2.03 21.85
N ALA A 286 3.39 -1.08 21.04
CA ALA A 286 2.93 0.23 21.50
C ALA A 286 1.66 0.11 22.37
N GLY A 287 0.73 -0.77 22.00
CA GLY A 287 -0.46 -1.10 22.80
C GLY A 287 -0.08 -1.60 24.19
N TRP A 288 0.82 -2.58 24.25
CA TRP A 288 1.38 -3.07 25.50
C TRP A 288 2.05 -1.97 26.32
N TYR A 289 2.95 -1.21 25.70
CA TYR A 289 3.71 -0.18 26.41
C TYR A 289 2.80 0.90 26.98
N THR A 290 1.81 1.35 26.20
CA THR A 290 0.81 2.34 26.61
C THR A 290 -0.04 1.85 27.78
N ALA A 291 -0.51 0.60 27.73
CA ALA A 291 -1.32 0.01 28.80
C ALA A 291 -0.54 -0.13 30.12
N VAL A 292 0.71 -0.58 30.06
CA VAL A 292 1.51 -0.86 31.27
C VAL A 292 2.16 0.38 31.86
N HIS A 293 2.81 1.18 31.02
CA HIS A 293 3.64 2.28 31.49
C HIS A 293 2.85 3.58 31.64
N ARG A 294 1.64 3.66 31.06
CA ARG A 294 0.72 4.81 31.12
C ARG A 294 1.47 6.14 30.98
N PRO A 295 2.16 6.37 29.84
CA PRO A 295 3.02 7.54 29.67
C PRO A 295 2.22 8.83 29.85
N LYS A 296 2.81 9.81 30.55
CA LYS A 296 2.14 11.11 30.83
C LYS A 296 1.76 11.86 29.56
N ASN A 297 2.65 11.80 28.56
CA ASN A 297 2.43 12.39 27.25
C ASN A 297 1.98 11.31 26.27
N MET A 298 1.07 11.67 25.37
CA MET A 298 0.66 10.79 24.28
C MET A 298 1.86 10.54 23.37
N LEU A 299 2.20 9.27 23.17
CA LEU A 299 3.32 8.88 22.31
C LEU A 299 2.85 8.73 20.87
N VAL A 300 3.65 9.29 19.96
CA VAL A 300 3.47 9.14 18.52
C VAL A 300 4.63 8.31 17.99
N TYR A 301 4.33 7.32 17.14
CA TYR A 301 5.35 6.45 16.56
C TYR A 301 5.34 6.60 15.04
N ASN A 302 6.42 7.13 14.47
CA ASN A 302 6.61 7.18 13.02
C ASN A 302 7.10 5.81 12.54
N CYS A 303 6.19 4.99 11.99
CA CYS A 303 6.51 3.67 11.47
C CYS A 303 6.92 3.78 10.00
N THR A 304 8.18 4.14 9.80
CA THR A 304 8.76 4.50 8.50
C THR A 304 10.09 3.80 8.27
N THR A 305 10.52 3.69 7.02
CA THR A 305 11.82 3.11 6.68
C THR A 305 12.85 4.15 6.25
N GLY A 306 12.43 5.33 5.77
CA GLY A 306 13.29 6.27 5.08
C GLY A 306 14.50 6.75 5.87
N GLY A 307 14.34 7.00 7.18
CA GLY A 307 15.44 7.44 8.05
C GLY A 307 16.35 6.31 8.57
N ILE A 308 15.96 5.04 8.39
CA ILE A 308 16.60 3.88 9.04
C ILE A 308 17.21 2.93 8.01
N ASN A 309 16.47 2.61 6.95
CA ASN A 309 16.85 1.70 5.88
C ASN A 309 16.27 2.27 4.56
N PRO A 310 16.86 3.33 3.99
CA PRO A 310 16.29 4.06 2.85
C PRO A 310 16.16 3.17 1.61
N PHE A 311 15.09 3.40 0.86
CA PHE A 311 14.81 2.74 -0.41
C PHE A 311 14.36 3.78 -1.43
N PHE A 312 14.95 3.78 -2.61
CA PHE A 312 14.70 4.83 -3.61
C PHE A 312 13.73 4.38 -4.71
N TRP A 313 12.96 5.32 -5.26
CA TRP A 313 12.03 5.03 -6.37
C TRP A 313 12.76 4.43 -7.57
N GLY A 314 13.99 4.88 -7.87
CA GLY A 314 14.80 4.32 -8.96
C GLY A 314 15.14 2.83 -8.75
N GLU A 315 15.43 2.42 -7.51
CA GLU A 315 15.68 1.02 -7.17
C GLU A 315 14.39 0.19 -7.26
N MET A 316 13.26 0.76 -6.83
CA MET A 316 11.95 0.13 -6.96
C MET A 316 11.61 -0.21 -8.41
N GLU A 317 11.86 0.71 -9.36
CA GLU A 317 11.69 0.42 -10.79
C GLU A 317 12.51 -0.81 -11.19
N GLN A 318 13.80 -0.84 -10.83
CA GLN A 318 14.71 -1.92 -11.21
C GLN A 318 14.28 -3.27 -10.63
N TYR A 319 13.95 -3.34 -9.34
CA TYR A 319 13.54 -4.58 -8.68
C TYR A 319 12.19 -5.09 -9.18
N VAL A 320 11.20 -4.20 -9.38
CA VAL A 320 9.89 -4.60 -9.90
C VAL A 320 10.00 -5.07 -11.36
N MET A 321 10.74 -4.34 -12.21
CA MET A 321 10.91 -4.70 -13.63
C MET A 321 11.73 -5.98 -13.82
N SER A 322 12.79 -6.17 -13.04
CA SER A 322 13.59 -7.41 -13.08
C SER A 322 12.75 -8.59 -12.60
N THR A 323 11.99 -8.44 -11.52
CA THR A 323 11.13 -9.50 -10.99
C THR A 323 10.08 -9.93 -12.01
N PHE A 324 9.33 -9.01 -12.62
CA PHE A 324 8.32 -9.40 -13.63
C PHE A 324 8.90 -9.90 -14.96
N LYS A 325 10.18 -9.62 -15.26
CA LYS A 325 10.88 -10.28 -16.37
C LYS A 325 11.23 -11.73 -16.04
N ARG A 326 11.63 -12.03 -14.80
CA ARG A 326 11.94 -13.40 -14.33
C ARG A 326 10.70 -14.23 -14.03
N ASN A 327 9.69 -13.60 -13.43
CA ASN A 327 8.44 -14.18 -12.93
C ASN A 327 7.25 -13.41 -13.51
N PRO A 328 6.96 -13.58 -14.81
CA PRO A 328 5.94 -12.80 -15.48
C PRO A 328 4.52 -13.12 -15.03
N LEU A 329 3.69 -12.09 -15.04
CA LEU A 329 2.24 -12.21 -14.88
C LEU A 329 1.64 -12.84 -16.14
N GLU A 330 0.59 -13.64 -15.96
CA GLU A 330 -0.14 -14.25 -17.06
C GLU A 330 -0.88 -13.20 -17.88
N GLN A 331 -1.17 -13.52 -19.14
CA GLN A 331 -1.97 -12.64 -20.01
C GLN A 331 -1.49 -11.17 -20.04
N ALA A 332 -0.19 -10.93 -19.89
CA ALA A 332 0.38 -9.60 -19.98
C ALA A 332 -0.01 -8.97 -21.33
N PHE A 333 -0.44 -7.70 -21.31
CA PHE A 333 -0.80 -6.97 -22.51
C PHE A 333 0.44 -6.72 -23.38
N ARG A 334 1.57 -6.41 -22.73
CA ARG A 334 2.87 -6.21 -23.37
C ARG A 334 3.99 -6.65 -22.43
N THR A 335 5.22 -6.72 -22.93
CA THR A 335 6.39 -6.99 -22.08
C THR A 335 6.53 -5.91 -20.99
N PRO A 336 6.79 -6.29 -19.71
CA PRO A 336 7.02 -5.34 -18.62
C PRO A 336 8.20 -4.42 -18.95
N ASN A 337 7.94 -3.11 -18.97
CA ASN A 337 8.94 -2.06 -19.21
C ASN A 337 8.30 -0.71 -18.85
N ALA A 338 8.11 -0.50 -17.56
CA ALA A 338 7.68 0.77 -16.98
C ALA A 338 8.93 1.54 -16.53
N HIS A 339 8.91 2.86 -16.75
CA HIS A 339 9.99 3.76 -16.38
C HIS A 339 9.48 4.89 -15.51
N LEU A 340 10.30 5.27 -14.53
CA LEU A 340 10.10 6.44 -13.70
C LEU A 340 10.89 7.62 -14.28
N THR A 341 10.26 8.78 -14.34
CA THR A 341 10.88 9.98 -14.88
C THR A 341 10.45 11.22 -14.12
N SER A 342 11.39 12.12 -13.87
CA SER A 342 11.12 13.45 -13.32
C SER A 342 10.69 14.45 -14.40
N ASN A 343 10.90 14.12 -15.69
CA ASN A 343 10.61 15.03 -16.79
C ASN A 343 9.15 14.93 -17.24
N TYR A 344 8.38 15.98 -16.98
CA TYR A 344 6.97 16.05 -17.31
C TYR A 344 6.68 15.91 -18.81
N LEU A 345 7.47 16.53 -19.68
CA LEU A 345 7.26 16.49 -21.13
C LEU A 345 7.49 15.08 -21.69
N ILE A 346 8.56 14.42 -21.24
CA ILE A 346 8.86 13.03 -21.60
C ILE A 346 7.73 12.11 -21.12
N ASN A 347 7.23 12.32 -19.90
CA ASN A 347 6.12 11.55 -19.38
C ASN A 347 4.83 11.76 -20.19
N GLN A 348 4.48 12.99 -20.57
CA GLN A 348 3.29 13.26 -21.39
C GLN A 348 3.39 12.64 -22.79
N TYR A 349 4.58 12.69 -23.39
CA TYR A 349 4.86 11.99 -24.65
C TYR A 349 4.59 10.49 -24.52
N TRP A 350 5.16 9.83 -23.51
CA TRP A 350 4.98 8.40 -23.29
C TRP A 350 3.55 8.03 -22.87
N ILE A 351 2.86 8.88 -22.12
CA ILE A 351 1.43 8.72 -21.84
C ILE A 351 0.64 8.70 -23.15
N THR A 352 0.89 9.63 -24.05
CA THR A 352 0.14 9.74 -25.31
C THR A 352 0.42 8.56 -26.22
N VAL A 353 1.71 8.28 -26.46
CA VAL A 353 2.16 7.27 -27.43
C VAL A 353 2.00 5.84 -26.88
N SER A 354 2.26 5.63 -25.59
CA SER A 354 2.37 4.28 -25.02
C SER A 354 1.25 3.90 -24.06
N HIS A 355 0.41 4.84 -23.60
CA HIS A 355 -0.83 4.52 -22.89
C HIS A 355 -2.08 4.76 -23.76
N LYS A 356 -2.32 6.00 -24.19
CA LYS A 356 -3.58 6.41 -24.83
C LYS A 356 -3.73 5.85 -26.25
N ALA A 357 -2.75 6.02 -27.13
CA ALA A 357 -2.85 5.56 -28.51
C ALA A 357 -3.12 4.04 -28.64
N PRO A 358 -2.39 3.14 -27.95
CA PRO A 358 -2.69 1.71 -28.00
C PRO A 358 -4.06 1.36 -27.42
N ALA A 359 -4.51 2.09 -26.40
CA ALA A 359 -5.82 1.88 -25.80
C ALA A 359 -6.97 2.27 -26.73
N ILE A 360 -6.83 3.40 -27.45
CA ILE A 360 -7.79 3.82 -28.48
C ILE A 360 -7.85 2.79 -29.60
N LEU A 361 -6.70 2.33 -30.11
CA LEU A 361 -6.64 1.32 -31.17
C LEU A 361 -7.28 -0.01 -30.72
N TYR A 362 -6.99 -0.45 -29.49
CA TYR A 362 -7.60 -1.65 -28.93
C TYR A 362 -9.12 -1.51 -28.77
N ASP A 363 -9.60 -0.37 -28.29
CA ASP A 363 -11.03 -0.13 -28.13
C ASP A 363 -11.76 0.03 -29.47
N LEU A 364 -11.11 0.58 -30.49
CA LEU A 364 -11.61 0.58 -31.86
C LEU A 364 -11.74 -0.85 -32.40
N TYR A 365 -10.71 -1.68 -32.24
CA TYR A 365 -10.77 -3.10 -32.61
C TYR A 365 -11.91 -3.84 -31.89
N MET A 366 -12.10 -3.59 -30.59
CA MET A 366 -13.21 -4.17 -29.83
C MET A 366 -14.57 -3.75 -30.42
N ARG A 367 -14.75 -2.46 -30.74
CA ARG A 367 -15.99 -1.96 -31.38
C ARG A 367 -16.23 -2.63 -32.73
N LEU A 368 -15.20 -2.73 -33.57
CA LEU A 368 -15.28 -3.37 -34.89
C LEU A 368 -15.61 -4.87 -34.81
N THR A 369 -15.25 -5.53 -33.70
CA THR A 369 -15.57 -6.95 -33.45
C THR A 369 -16.86 -7.14 -32.63
N GLY A 370 -17.69 -6.10 -32.49
CA GLY A 370 -18.97 -6.16 -31.77
C GLY A 370 -18.83 -6.23 -30.24
N ARG A 371 -17.65 -5.97 -29.69
CA ARG A 371 -17.36 -6.03 -28.25
C ARG A 371 -17.33 -4.64 -27.62
N LYS A 372 -17.67 -4.56 -26.33
CA LYS A 372 -17.64 -3.29 -25.59
C LYS A 372 -16.19 -2.79 -25.37
N PRO A 373 -15.88 -1.51 -25.65
CA PRO A 373 -14.56 -0.93 -25.38
C PRO A 373 -14.28 -0.90 -23.87
N ARG A 374 -13.05 -1.17 -23.48
CA ARG A 374 -12.64 -1.31 -22.07
C ARG A 374 -11.27 -0.72 -21.74
N MET A 375 -10.35 -0.62 -22.70
CA MET A 375 -8.95 -0.28 -22.42
C MET A 375 -8.78 1.17 -22.02
N MET A 376 -9.49 2.12 -22.65
CA MET A 376 -9.44 3.52 -22.24
C MET A 376 -9.96 3.72 -20.81
N LYS A 377 -10.95 2.93 -20.37
CA LYS A 377 -11.42 2.98 -18.98
C LYS A 377 -10.32 2.55 -18.00
N VAL A 378 -9.57 1.50 -18.34
CA VAL A 378 -8.42 1.03 -17.55
C VAL A 378 -7.32 2.09 -17.49
N ILE A 379 -6.94 2.65 -18.64
CA ILE A 379 -5.91 3.70 -18.72
C ILE A 379 -6.31 4.97 -17.95
N ASN A 380 -7.56 5.41 -18.06
CA ASN A 380 -8.04 6.59 -17.33
C ASN A 380 -8.00 6.38 -15.81
N ARG A 381 -8.40 5.20 -15.33
CA ARG A 381 -8.29 4.85 -13.90
C ARG A 381 -6.84 4.84 -13.44
N LEU A 382 -5.95 4.22 -14.22
CA LEU A 382 -4.52 4.19 -13.93
C LEU A 382 -3.91 5.61 -13.87
N HIS A 383 -4.27 6.49 -14.81
CA HIS A 383 -3.81 7.89 -14.81
C HIS A 383 -4.31 8.65 -13.60
N LYS A 384 -5.58 8.49 -13.22
CA LYS A 384 -6.12 9.09 -12.00
C LYS A 384 -5.31 8.65 -10.77
N SER A 385 -5.03 7.35 -10.63
CA SER A 385 -4.23 6.81 -9.53
C SER A 385 -2.79 7.36 -9.52
N MET A 386 -2.13 7.47 -10.68
CA MET A 386 -0.77 8.03 -10.76
C MET A 386 -0.74 9.52 -10.36
N MET A 387 -1.72 10.31 -10.79
CA MET A 387 -1.79 11.73 -10.43
C MET A 387 -1.95 11.93 -8.93
N LEU A 388 -2.77 11.10 -8.27
CA LEU A 388 -2.96 11.14 -6.81
C LEU A 388 -1.69 10.77 -6.03
N LEU A 389 -0.79 9.99 -6.64
CA LEU A 389 0.46 9.54 -6.01
C LEU A 389 1.65 10.42 -6.35
N GLN A 390 1.53 11.31 -7.33
CA GLN A 390 2.64 12.13 -7.84
C GLN A 390 3.31 12.97 -6.74
N TYR A 391 2.52 13.51 -5.80
CA TYR A 391 3.06 14.27 -4.67
C TYR A 391 4.04 13.43 -3.83
N PHE A 392 3.71 12.15 -3.60
CA PHE A 392 4.52 11.21 -2.81
C PHE A 392 5.69 10.61 -3.59
N SER A 393 5.55 10.43 -4.91
CA SER A 393 6.61 9.85 -5.74
C SER A 393 7.70 10.84 -6.15
N THR A 394 7.53 12.14 -5.90
CA THR A 394 8.47 13.19 -6.29
C THR A 394 9.20 13.84 -5.13
N GLN A 395 8.85 13.49 -3.90
CA GLN A 395 9.35 14.12 -2.68
C GLN A 395 9.89 13.07 -1.70
N SER A 396 10.61 13.54 -0.69
CA SER A 396 11.11 12.74 0.41
C SER A 396 10.89 13.47 1.71
N TRP A 397 10.86 12.73 2.80
CA TRP A 397 10.60 13.25 4.13
C TRP A 397 11.62 12.69 5.11
N ASP A 398 11.95 13.50 6.10
CA ASP A 398 12.84 13.13 7.19
C ASP A 398 11.98 12.88 8.43
N TRP A 399 11.92 11.62 8.86
CA TRP A 399 11.09 11.18 9.98
C TRP A 399 11.94 10.93 11.21
N SER A 400 11.58 11.50 12.36
CA SER A 400 12.16 11.05 13.64
C SER A 400 11.67 9.65 13.96
N SER A 401 12.48 8.84 14.66
CA SER A 401 12.15 7.45 15.04
C SER A 401 12.51 7.13 16.49
N ASP A 402 12.60 8.16 17.33
CA ASP A 402 13.09 8.07 18.71
C ASP A 402 12.20 7.21 19.60
N ASN A 403 10.88 7.36 19.51
CA ASN A 403 9.91 6.57 20.25
C ASN A 403 9.91 5.11 19.77
N MET A 404 10.09 4.87 18.47
CA MET A 404 10.25 3.51 17.94
C MET A 404 11.52 2.84 18.50
N ASN A 405 12.65 3.56 18.51
CA ASN A 405 13.91 3.09 19.09
C ASN A 405 13.82 2.84 20.60
N MET A 406 13.18 3.77 21.33
CA MET A 406 12.88 3.61 22.76
C MET A 406 12.07 2.34 23.00
N LEU A 407 10.99 2.12 22.24
CA LEU A 407 10.10 0.98 22.43
C LEU A 407 10.81 -0.35 22.16
N MET A 408 11.65 -0.42 21.11
CA MET A 408 12.52 -1.59 20.90
C MET A 408 13.40 -1.86 22.13
N GLY A 409 13.95 -0.80 22.73
CA GLY A 409 14.75 -0.86 23.96
C GLY A 409 14.02 -1.52 25.15
N GLN A 410 12.70 -1.34 25.25
CA GLN A 410 11.86 -1.85 26.35
C GLN A 410 11.47 -3.32 26.19
N LEU A 411 11.57 -3.88 24.99
CA LEU A 411 11.27 -5.28 24.73
C LEU A 411 12.46 -6.17 25.13
N ASN A 412 12.16 -7.32 25.75
CA ASN A 412 13.17 -8.36 25.98
C ASN A 412 13.49 -9.11 24.68
N THR A 413 14.53 -9.95 24.70
CA THR A 413 15.02 -10.67 23.52
C THR A 413 13.96 -11.53 22.81
N GLU A 414 13.07 -12.17 23.56
CA GLU A 414 12.05 -13.05 22.98
C GLU A 414 10.88 -12.22 22.40
N ASP A 415 10.44 -11.18 23.11
CA ASP A 415 9.44 -10.25 22.62
C ASP A 415 9.93 -9.47 21.39
N ARG A 416 11.24 -9.14 21.31
CA ARG A 416 11.82 -8.52 20.10
C ARG A 416 11.75 -9.42 18.87
N LYS A 417 11.96 -10.72 19.04
CA LYS A 417 11.83 -11.69 17.93
C LYS A 417 10.37 -11.85 17.54
N LEU A 418 9.48 -11.98 18.53
CA LEU A 418 8.06 -12.19 18.28
C LEU A 418 7.42 -10.95 17.68
N TYR A 419 7.62 -9.76 18.26
CA TYR A 419 7.10 -8.50 17.77
C TYR A 419 8.19 -7.73 17.01
N ASN A 420 8.81 -8.36 16.01
CA ASN A 420 9.89 -7.71 15.27
C ASN A 420 9.35 -6.56 14.40
N PHE A 421 9.76 -5.33 14.72
CA PHE A 421 9.54 -4.16 13.87
C PHE A 421 10.86 -3.46 13.50
N ASP A 422 11.99 -4.16 13.61
CA ASP A 422 13.30 -3.63 13.22
C ASP A 422 13.55 -3.75 11.71
N VAL A 423 13.31 -2.64 11.00
CA VAL A 423 13.44 -2.58 9.54
C VAL A 423 14.87 -2.55 9.02
N ARG A 424 15.90 -2.45 9.89
CA ARG A 424 17.32 -2.50 9.49
C ARG A 424 17.70 -3.86 8.90
N GLN A 425 16.95 -4.90 9.26
CA GLN A 425 17.13 -6.27 8.81
C GLN A 425 16.46 -6.56 7.45
N LEU A 426 15.69 -5.60 6.91
CA LEU A 426 14.92 -5.77 5.68
C LEU A 426 15.82 -5.66 4.45
N HIS A 427 15.87 -6.72 3.64
CA HIS A 427 16.54 -6.72 2.34
C HIS A 427 15.56 -6.37 1.21
N TRP A 428 15.69 -5.16 0.65
CA TRP A 428 14.75 -4.62 -0.33
C TRP A 428 14.55 -5.46 -1.58
N SER A 429 15.62 -6.06 -2.13
CA SER A 429 15.52 -6.89 -3.33
C SER A 429 14.65 -8.13 -3.11
N GLU A 430 14.84 -8.81 -1.97
CA GLU A 430 14.08 -10.00 -1.60
C GLU A 430 12.63 -9.63 -1.27
N TYR A 431 12.43 -8.54 -0.52
CA TYR A 431 11.11 -8.05 -0.16
C TYR A 431 10.27 -7.68 -1.40
N ILE A 432 10.84 -6.93 -2.35
CA ILE A 432 10.14 -6.56 -3.59
C ILE A 432 9.83 -7.78 -4.45
N GLU A 433 10.74 -8.76 -4.51
CA GLU A 433 10.48 -10.01 -5.23
C GLU A 433 9.31 -10.77 -4.60
N SER A 434 9.32 -10.97 -3.28
CA SER A 434 8.21 -11.59 -2.55
C SER A 434 6.91 -10.82 -2.71
N TYR A 435 6.93 -9.49 -2.69
CA TYR A 435 5.76 -8.65 -2.92
C TYR A 435 5.22 -8.86 -4.35
N CYS A 436 6.07 -8.81 -5.37
CA CYS A 436 5.63 -8.98 -6.76
C CYS A 436 5.05 -10.40 -7.02
N LEU A 437 5.63 -11.44 -6.42
CA LEU A 437 5.08 -12.81 -6.43
C LEU A 437 3.77 -12.91 -5.65
N GLY A 438 3.68 -12.20 -4.54
CA GLY A 438 2.48 -12.02 -3.75
C GLY A 438 1.32 -11.41 -4.54
N ALA A 439 1.60 -10.35 -5.31
CA ALA A 439 0.61 -9.72 -6.19
C ALA A 439 0.11 -10.69 -7.27
N LYS A 440 1.01 -11.52 -7.84
CA LYS A 440 0.62 -12.58 -8.77
C LYS A 440 -0.33 -13.59 -8.10
N LYS A 441 0.05 -14.09 -6.92
CA LYS A 441 -0.68 -15.17 -6.25
C LYS A 441 -1.99 -14.73 -5.60
N TYR A 442 -1.99 -13.60 -4.89
CA TYR A 442 -3.10 -13.20 -4.01
C TYR A 442 -4.03 -12.17 -4.64
N LEU A 443 -3.52 -11.25 -5.47
CA LEU A 443 -4.37 -10.25 -6.14
C LEU A 443 -4.92 -10.74 -7.48
N LEU A 444 -4.10 -11.46 -8.24
CA LEU A 444 -4.48 -11.97 -9.57
C LEU A 444 -4.96 -13.42 -9.54
N ASN A 445 -4.84 -14.11 -8.40
CA ASN A 445 -5.16 -15.53 -8.26
C ASN A 445 -4.46 -16.42 -9.31
N GLU A 446 -3.25 -16.04 -9.71
CA GLU A 446 -2.45 -16.78 -10.68
C GLU A 446 -1.52 -17.78 -9.98
N ASP A 447 -1.39 -18.98 -10.54
CA ASP A 447 -0.54 -20.03 -9.97
C ASP A 447 0.93 -19.87 -10.41
N MET A 448 1.85 -20.33 -9.56
CA MET A 448 3.29 -20.27 -9.86
C MET A 448 3.68 -21.24 -10.99
N SER A 449 2.93 -22.33 -11.18
CA SER A 449 3.09 -23.25 -12.32
C SER A 449 2.78 -22.61 -13.67
N GLY A 450 2.07 -21.48 -13.71
CA GLY A 450 1.78 -20.72 -14.93
C GLY A 450 2.97 -19.93 -15.49
N ILE A 451 4.06 -19.81 -14.73
CA ILE A 451 5.25 -19.01 -15.11
C ILE A 451 5.87 -19.43 -16.46
N PRO A 452 6.08 -20.73 -16.78
CA PRO A 452 6.63 -21.14 -18.08
C PRO A 452 5.76 -20.70 -19.27
N ALA A 453 4.43 -20.83 -19.16
CA ALA A 453 3.49 -20.39 -20.18
C ALA A 453 3.50 -18.86 -20.33
N ALA A 454 3.52 -18.12 -19.20
CA ALA A 454 3.65 -16.67 -19.19
C ALA A 454 4.97 -16.20 -19.83
N LYS A 455 6.09 -16.89 -19.59
CA LYS A 455 7.38 -16.63 -20.26
C LYS A 455 7.29 -16.86 -21.77
N GLN A 456 6.60 -17.90 -22.22
CA GLN A 456 6.37 -18.14 -23.66
C GLN A 456 5.52 -17.03 -24.28
N HIS A 457 4.46 -16.60 -23.60
CA HIS A 457 3.64 -15.46 -24.01
C HIS A 457 4.46 -14.17 -24.13
N LEU A 458 5.31 -13.86 -23.15
CA LEU A 458 6.22 -12.71 -23.24
C LEU A 458 7.22 -12.82 -24.39
N ARG A 459 7.75 -14.01 -24.68
CA ARG A 459 8.62 -14.23 -25.85
C ARG A 459 7.86 -13.97 -27.15
N LYS A 460 6.60 -14.40 -27.26
CA LYS A 460 5.74 -14.10 -28.41
C LYS A 460 5.52 -12.59 -28.57
N LEU A 461 5.16 -11.89 -27.48
CA LEU A 461 4.99 -10.44 -27.49
C LEU A 461 6.27 -9.68 -27.86
N ARG A 462 7.42 -10.14 -27.36
CA ARG A 462 8.74 -9.60 -27.73
C ARG A 462 9.00 -9.77 -29.23
N ASN A 463 8.73 -10.95 -29.78
CA ASN A 463 8.92 -11.23 -31.19
C ASN A 463 7.97 -10.41 -32.07
N ILE A 464 6.71 -10.23 -31.66
CA ILE A 464 5.75 -9.32 -32.32
C ILE A 464 6.30 -7.89 -32.35
N ARG A 465 6.82 -7.40 -31.22
CA ARG A 465 7.42 -6.06 -31.15
C ARG A 465 8.63 -5.94 -32.07
N TYR A 466 9.53 -6.93 -32.08
CA TYR A 466 10.69 -6.90 -32.98
C TYR A 466 10.28 -6.96 -34.44
N ALA A 467 9.33 -7.83 -34.82
CA ALA A 467 8.81 -7.87 -36.17
C ALA A 467 8.17 -6.53 -36.58
N PHE A 468 7.34 -5.94 -35.72
CA PHE A 468 6.74 -4.63 -35.96
C PHE A 468 7.79 -3.52 -36.15
N ASN A 469 8.77 -3.44 -35.24
CA ASN A 469 9.84 -2.43 -35.32
C ASN A 469 10.71 -2.62 -36.56
N THR A 470 11.06 -3.87 -36.91
CA THR A 470 11.83 -4.18 -38.12
C THR A 470 11.04 -3.81 -39.38
N THR A 471 9.76 -4.15 -39.45
CA THR A 471 8.90 -3.75 -40.58
C THR A 471 8.78 -2.24 -40.70
N LEU A 472 8.55 -1.54 -39.59
CA LEU A 472 8.48 -0.07 -39.57
C LEU A 472 9.80 0.55 -40.04
N LEU A 473 10.94 0.05 -39.56
CA LEU A 473 12.27 0.49 -39.98
C LEU A 473 12.48 0.29 -41.48
N VAL A 474 12.09 -0.88 -42.01
CA VAL A 474 12.19 -1.18 -43.46
C VAL A 474 11.32 -0.22 -44.28
N ILE A 475 10.10 0.08 -43.83
CA ILE A 475 9.20 1.03 -44.51
C ILE A 475 9.79 2.44 -44.49
N ILE A 476 10.24 2.94 -43.33
CA ILE A 476 10.87 4.26 -43.20
C ILE A 476 12.10 4.34 -44.10
N TRP A 477 12.96 3.31 -44.08
CA TRP A 477 14.15 3.24 -44.91
C TRP A 477 13.83 3.24 -46.40
N ARG A 478 12.80 2.50 -46.83
CA ARG A 478 12.32 2.50 -48.22
C ARG A 478 11.84 3.88 -48.66
N ILE A 479 11.07 4.58 -47.83
CA ILE A 479 10.60 5.95 -48.12
C ILE A 479 11.79 6.90 -48.20
N PHE A 480 12.76 6.78 -47.29
CA PHE A 480 13.95 7.63 -47.26
C PHE A 480 14.83 7.45 -48.51
N ILE A 481 15.10 6.21 -48.91
CA ILE A 481 15.82 5.87 -50.16
C ILE A 481 15.05 6.38 -51.39
N ALA A 482 13.71 6.25 -51.42
CA ALA A 482 12.92 6.73 -52.55
C ALA A 482 13.05 8.25 -52.73
N ARG A 483 13.17 9.00 -51.63
CA ARG A 483 13.18 10.47 -51.61
C ARG A 483 14.59 11.09 -51.60
N SER A 484 15.66 10.35 -51.28
CA SER A 484 17.02 10.88 -51.16
C SER A 484 18.03 10.13 -52.03
N GLN A 485 18.68 10.86 -52.95
CA GLN A 485 19.75 10.33 -53.79
C GLN A 485 20.98 9.92 -52.95
N MET A 486 21.32 10.70 -51.92
CA MET A 486 22.42 10.38 -51.01
C MET A 486 22.15 9.06 -50.28
N ALA A 487 20.93 8.84 -49.81
CA ALA A 487 20.53 7.59 -49.16
C ALA A 487 20.62 6.38 -50.11
N ARG A 488 20.21 6.54 -51.38
CA ARG A 488 20.41 5.52 -52.43
C ARG A 488 21.88 5.16 -52.59
N ASN A 489 22.74 6.17 -52.73
CA ASN A 489 24.17 5.96 -52.96
C ASN A 489 24.82 5.24 -51.77
N ILE A 490 24.50 5.65 -50.53
CA ILE A 490 24.96 4.98 -49.31
C ILE A 490 24.47 3.52 -49.27
N TRP A 491 23.19 3.28 -49.60
CA TRP A 491 22.64 1.92 -49.63
C TRP A 491 23.35 1.03 -50.65
N TYR A 492 23.55 1.50 -51.87
CA TYR A 492 24.28 0.73 -52.90
C TYR A 492 25.72 0.47 -52.49
N PHE A 493 26.38 1.44 -51.86
CA PHE A 493 27.74 1.26 -51.32
C PHE A 493 27.78 0.16 -50.26
N VAL A 494 26.87 0.18 -49.28
CA VAL A 494 26.80 -0.83 -48.21
C VAL A 494 26.48 -2.21 -48.78
N VAL A 495 25.50 -2.33 -49.69
CA VAL A 495 25.16 -3.61 -50.33
C VAL A 495 26.34 -4.14 -51.16
N SER A 496 27.04 -3.28 -51.89
CA SER A 496 28.25 -3.64 -52.64
C SER A 496 29.37 -4.13 -51.72
N LEU A 497 29.57 -3.47 -50.58
CA LEU A 497 30.55 -3.88 -49.56
C LEU A 497 30.20 -5.26 -48.98
N CYS A 498 28.94 -5.48 -48.60
CA CYS A 498 28.47 -6.78 -48.10
C CYS A 498 28.62 -7.90 -49.14
N TYR A 499 28.32 -7.61 -50.42
CA TYR A 499 28.50 -8.57 -51.51
C TYR A 499 29.98 -8.93 -51.69
N LYS A 500 30.88 -7.94 -51.70
CA LYS A 500 32.33 -8.15 -51.77
C LYS A 500 32.87 -8.93 -50.56
N PHE A 501 32.33 -8.68 -49.36
CA PHE A 501 32.71 -9.39 -48.16
C PHE A 501 32.25 -10.85 -48.20
N LEU A 502 31.01 -11.12 -48.63
CA LEU A 502 30.48 -12.47 -48.81
C LEU A 502 31.21 -13.24 -49.92
N SER A 503 31.57 -12.59 -51.02
CA SER A 503 32.36 -13.22 -52.09
C SER A 503 33.77 -13.55 -51.63
N TYR A 504 34.40 -12.69 -50.82
CA TYR A 504 35.69 -12.97 -50.19
C TYR A 504 35.63 -14.18 -49.25
N PHE A 505 34.61 -14.30 -48.42
CA PHE A 505 34.42 -15.48 -47.55
C PHE A 505 34.14 -16.76 -48.35
N ARG A 506 33.35 -16.68 -49.42
CA ARG A 506 33.16 -17.83 -50.33
C ARG A 506 34.47 -18.27 -50.96
N ALA A 507 35.25 -17.34 -51.52
CA ALA A 507 36.55 -17.61 -52.12
C ALA A 507 37.57 -18.16 -51.10
N SER A 508 37.56 -17.65 -49.87
CA SER A 508 38.41 -18.15 -48.78
C SER A 508 37.97 -19.53 -48.26
N SER A 509 36.68 -19.85 -48.28
CA SER A 509 36.17 -21.18 -47.88
C SER A 509 36.49 -22.28 -48.91
N THR A 510 36.64 -21.92 -50.19
CA THR A 510 37.07 -22.83 -51.27
C THR A 510 38.58 -23.09 -51.30
N LEU A 511 39.38 -22.32 -50.55
CA LEU A 511 40.85 -22.50 -50.43
C LEU A 511 41.26 -23.48 -49.30
N ARG A 512 40.32 -24.26 -48.75
CA ARG A 512 40.56 -25.26 -47.68
C ARG A 512 40.55 -26.71 -48.15
N HIS A 513 40.80 -26.97 -49.44
CA HIS A 513 41.04 -28.31 -49.96
C HIS A 513 42.43 -28.42 -50.57
#